data_AF-A0A937QHQ6-F1
#
_entry.id   AF-A0A937QHQ6-F1
#
_cell.length_a   1.000
_cell.length_b   1.000
_cell.length_c   1.000
_cell.angle_alpha   90.00
_cell.angle_beta   90.00
_cell.angle_gamma   90.00
#
_symmetry.space_group_name_H-M   'P 1'
#
loop_
_entity.id
_entity.type
_entity.pdbx_description
1 polymer ?
#
loop_
_entity_poly.entity_id
_entity_poly.type
_entity_poly.pdbx_seq_one_letter_code
_entity_poly.pdbx_strand_id
1 'polypeptide(L)' 'MKEPQNLEEVDRKILDIISHYGNLEFMELWDEIGEDDTLKEHIMTEEEALRRFEFLEAQGFVKSVTDDEGITLWALKK' A
#
# COMPACT_ATOMS: atom_id res chain seq x y z
N MET A 1 -19.53 8.83 -11.56
CA MET A 1 -18.31 8.11 -11.17
C MET A 1 -18.67 7.34 -9.91
N LYS A 2 -18.49 6.03 -9.86
CA LYS A 2 -18.79 5.26 -8.65
C LYS A 2 -17.69 5.60 -7.65
N GLU A 3 -18.03 6.33 -6.59
CA GLU A 3 -17.15 6.44 -5.43
C GLU A 3 -16.83 5.01 -4.97
N PRO A 4 -15.55 4.64 -4.83
CA PRO A 4 -15.19 3.35 -4.23
C PRO A 4 -15.76 3.34 -2.82
N GLN A 5 -16.82 2.56 -2.62
CA GLN A 5 -17.41 2.38 -1.29
C GLN A 5 -16.36 1.70 -0.42
N ASN A 6 -15.88 2.46 0.58
CA ASN A 6 -15.04 2.07 1.72
C ASN A 6 -13.54 1.80 1.45
N LEU A 7 -12.79 2.82 1.02
CA LEU A 7 -11.40 2.91 1.45
C LEU A 7 -11.35 3.35 2.92
N GLU A 8 -10.78 2.51 3.77
CA GLU A 8 -10.50 2.85 5.16
C GLU A 8 -9.39 3.92 5.24
N GLU A 9 -9.25 4.54 6.41
CA GLU A 9 -8.22 5.56 6.63
C GLU A 9 -6.81 4.98 6.39
N VAL A 10 -6.57 3.75 6.84
CA VAL A 10 -5.31 3.03 6.61
C VAL A 10 -5.04 2.86 5.10
N ASP A 11 -6.06 2.49 4.31
CA ASP A 11 -5.88 2.30 2.87
C ASP A 11 -5.51 3.62 2.17
N ARG A 12 -6.11 4.74 2.59
CA ARG A 12 -5.78 6.06 2.05
C ARG A 12 -4.36 6.46 2.40
N LYS A 13 -3.93 6.21 3.64
CA LYS A 13 -2.56 6.47 4.08
C LYS A 13 -1.54 5.64 3.31
N ILE A 14 -1.83 4.37 3.07
CA ILE A 14 -1.00 3.52 2.22
C ILE A 14 -0.88 4.10 0.81
N LEU A 15 -1.99 4.57 0.22
CA LEU A 15 -1.96 5.23 -1.09
C LEU A 15 -1.16 6.54 -1.07
N ASP A 16 -1.25 7.32 -0.01
CA ASP A 16 -0.48 8.56 0.17
C ASP A 16 1.03 8.27 0.23
N ILE A 17 1.45 7.22 0.96
CA ILE A 17 2.85 6.77 1.03
C ILE A 17 3.34 6.37 -0.36
N ILE A 18 2.61 5.51 -1.08
CA ILE A 18 2.97 5.08 -2.45
C ILE A 18 3.00 6.29 -3.40
N SER A 19 2.08 7.25 -3.23
CA SER A 19 2.06 8.48 -4.02
C SER A 19 3.32 9.33 -3.83
N HIS A 20 3.83 9.38 -2.60
CA HIS A 20 4.99 10.20 -2.25
C HIS A 20 6.29 9.62 -2.81
N TYR A 21 6.50 8.31 -2.66
CA TYR A 21 7.78 7.66 -2.98
C TYR A 21 7.81 6.98 -4.35
N GLY A 22 6.65 6.67 -4.95
CA GLY A 22 6.54 6.08 -6.27
C GLY A 22 6.46 4.56 -6.26
N ASN A 23 7.49 3.88 -6.79
CA ASN A 23 7.56 2.42 -6.79
C ASN A 23 8.34 1.98 -5.56
N LEU A 24 7.73 1.21 -4.67
CA LEU A 24 8.37 0.74 -3.45
C LEU A 24 8.23 -0.76 -3.28
N GLU A 25 9.25 -1.38 -2.68
CA GLU A 25 9.16 -2.76 -2.20
C GLU A 25 8.19 -2.86 -1.02
N PHE A 26 7.67 -4.07 -0.77
CA PHE A 26 6.80 -4.30 0.40
C PHE A 26 7.50 -3.95 1.72
N MET A 27 8.79 -4.26 1.87
CA MET A 27 9.55 -3.93 3.09
C MET A 27 9.71 -2.42 3.28
N GLU A 28 9.99 -1.68 2.20
CA GLU A 28 10.07 -0.21 2.27
C GLU A 28 8.71 0.39 2.65
N LEU A 29 7.61 -0.13 2.08
CA LEU A 29 6.26 0.29 2.45
C LEU A 29 5.92 -0.02 3.91
N TRP A 30 6.35 -1.18 4.40
CA TRP A 30 6.16 -1.58 5.79
C TRP A 30 6.90 -0.65 6.75
N ASP A 31 8.14 -0.28 6.44
CA ASP A 31 8.91 0.68 7.23
C ASP A 31 8.25 2.06 7.25
N GLU A 32 7.82 2.58 6.09
CA GLU A 32 7.13 3.88 6.00
C GLU A 32 5.77 3.87 6.75
N ILE A 33 5.06 2.76 6.72
CA ILE A 33 3.84 2.56 7.52
C ILE A 33 4.16 2.62 9.03
N GLY A 34 5.27 2.03 9.46
CA GLY A 34 5.69 2.02 10.87
C GLY A 34 6.12 3.39 11.39
N GLU A 35 6.60 4.26 10.50
CA GLU A 35 6.99 5.64 10.80
C GLU A 35 5.83 6.64 10.73
N ASP A 36 4.69 6.32 10.09
CA ASP A 36 3.50 7.19 10.09
C ASP A 36 2.84 7.17 11.48
N ASP A 37 2.86 8.31 12.18
CA ASP A 37 2.28 8.48 13.51
C ASP A 37 0.79 8.08 13.61
N THR A 38 0.04 8.18 12.52
CA THR A 38 -1.40 7.82 12.45
C THR A 38 -1.57 6.30 12.37
N LEU A 39 -0.69 5.63 11.61
CA LEU A 39 -0.72 4.19 11.42
C LEU A 39 -0.03 3.42 12.55
N LYS A 40 0.97 4.01 13.19
CA LYS A 40 1.70 3.43 14.32
C LYS A 40 0.80 3.11 15.52
N GLU A 41 -0.25 3.89 15.75
CA GLU A 41 -1.25 3.59 16.78
C GLU A 41 -2.17 2.43 16.39
N HIS A 42 -2.26 2.12 15.09
CA HIS A 42 -2.94 0.95 14.57
C HIS A 42 -1.99 -0.25 14.64
N ILE A 43 -2.24 -1.18 15.55
CA ILE A 43 -1.47 -2.43 15.64
C ILE A 43 -1.78 -3.28 14.40
N MET A 44 -1.07 -3.02 13.31
CA MET A 44 -1.15 -3.76 12.06
C MET A 44 -0.08 -4.85 12.05
N THR A 45 -0.40 -6.00 11.45
CA THR A 45 0.59 -7.06 11.18
C THR A 45 1.05 -6.97 9.73
N GLU A 46 2.21 -7.54 9.43
CA GLU A 46 2.70 -7.64 8.04
C GLU A 46 1.68 -8.34 7.12
N GLU A 47 1.03 -9.41 7.60
CA GLU A 47 -0.03 -10.11 6.84
C GLU A 47 -1.27 -9.24 6.59
N GLU A 48 -1.62 -8.35 7.50
CA GLU A 48 -2.73 -7.41 7.31
C GLU A 48 -2.36 -6.33 6.30
N ALA A 49 -1.14 -5.79 6.40
CA ALA A 49 -0.62 -4.84 5.42
C ALA A 49 -0.63 -5.44 4.01
N LEU A 50 -0.11 -6.67 3.85
CA LEU A 50 -0.12 -7.38 2.57
C LEU A 50 -1.53 -7.54 2.00
N ARG A 51 -2.50 -7.98 2.81
CA ARG A 51 -3.90 -8.09 2.39
C ARG A 51 -4.50 -6.76 1.95
N ARG A 52 -4.10 -5.65 2.58
CA ARG A 52 -4.51 -4.31 2.14
C ARG A 52 -3.89 -3.91 0.81
N PHE A 53 -2.62 -4.20 0.56
CA PHE A 53 -1.99 -3.96 -0.74
C PHE A 53 -2.67 -4.77 -1.86
N GLU A 54 -2.93 -6.05 -1.62
CA GLU A 54 -3.67 -6.91 -2.55
C GLU A 54 -5.09 -6.39 -2.80
N PHE A 55 -5.78 -5.93 -1.74
CA PHE A 55 -7.09 -5.29 -1.87
C PHE A 55 -7.01 -4.02 -2.73
N LEU A 56 -6.06 -3.13 -2.48
CA LEU A 56 -5.86 -1.90 -3.25
C LEU A 56 -5.54 -2.18 -4.72
N GLU A 57 -4.82 -3.27 -5.01
CA GLU A 57 -4.53 -3.71 -6.37
C GLU A 57 -5.80 -4.24 -7.05
N ALA A 58 -6.58 -5.07 -6.35
CA ALA A 58 -7.85 -5.60 -6.84
C ALA A 58 -8.87 -4.49 -7.11
N GLN A 59 -8.87 -3.42 -6.30
CA GLN A 59 -9.67 -2.21 -6.55
C GLN A 59 -9.11 -1.34 -7.69
N GLY A 60 -7.88 -1.59 -8.12
CA GLY A 60 -7.23 -0.89 -9.22
C GLY A 60 -6.60 0.45 -8.83
N PHE A 61 -6.30 0.69 -7.55
CA PHE A 61 -5.55 1.88 -7.13
C PHE A 61 -4.05 1.71 -7.29
N VAL A 62 -3.56 0.50 -7.04
CA VAL A 62 -2.15 0.15 -7.19
C VAL A 62 -1.96 -0.96 -8.21
N LYS A 63 -0.72 -1.17 -8.61
CA LYS A 63 -0.25 -2.32 -9.37
C LYS A 63 1.00 -2.87 -8.70
N SER A 64 1.14 -4.18 -8.70
CA SER A 64 2.40 -4.85 -8.38
C SER A 64 3.17 -5.18 -9.66
N VAL A 65 4.49 -5.05 -9.61
CA VAL A 65 5.41 -5.49 -10.66
C VAL A 65 6.53 -6.27 -10.00
N THR A 66 6.68 -7.53 -10.37
CA THR A 66 7.83 -8.34 -9.94
C THR A 66 8.96 -8.17 -10.95
N ASP A 67 10.16 -7.84 -10.47
CA ASP A 67 11.34 -7.73 -11.31
C ASP A 67 12.02 -9.09 -11.58
N ASP A 68 13.13 -9.06 -12.32
CA ASP A 68 13.89 -10.25 -12.67
C ASP A 68 14.60 -10.91 -11.46
N GLU A 69 14.73 -10.19 -10.34
CA GLU A 69 15.29 -10.68 -9.08
C GLU A 69 14.22 -11.30 -8.16
N GLY A 70 12.95 -11.22 -8.56
CA GLY A 70 11.80 -11.74 -7.80
C GLY A 70 11.28 -10.76 -6.75
N ILE A 71 11.73 -9.51 -6.77
CA ILE A 71 11.30 -8.44 -5.86
C ILE A 71 10.00 -7.84 -6.38
N THR A 72 9.00 -7.72 -5.51
CA THR A 72 7.70 -7.14 -5.87
C THR A 72 7.64 -5.67 -5.47
N LEU A 73 7.51 -4.82 -6.48
CA LEU A 73 7.34 -3.37 -6.35
C LEU A 73 5.88 -2.99 -6.50
N TRP A 74 5.40 -2.13 -5.61
CA TRP A 74 4.05 -1.59 -5.62
C TRP A 74 4.06 -0.14 -6.04
N ALA A 75 3.11 0.24 -6.89
CA ALA A 75 3.02 1.58 -7.45
C ALA A 75 1.58 1.99 -7.71
N LEU A 76 1.30 3.29 -7.70
CA LEU A 76 -0.02 3.80 -8.11
C LEU A 76 -0.31 3.44 -9.58
N LYS A 77 -1.55 3.02 -9.81
CA LYS A 77 -2.08 2.79 -11.15
C LYS A 77 -2.48 4.14 -11.75
N LYS A 78 -1.76 4.57 -12.79
CA LYS A 78 -2.07 5.79 -13.55
C LYS A 78 -3.21 5.58 -14.53
#